data_AF-A0A521A2Y2-F1
#
_entry.id   AF-A0A521A2Y2-F1
#
_cell.length_a   1.000
_cell.length_b   1.000
_cell.length_c   1.000
_cell.angle_alpha   90.00
_cell.angle_beta   90.00
_cell.angle_gamma   90.00
#
_symmetry.space_group_name_H-M   'P 1'
#
loop_
_entity.id
_entity.type
_entity.pdbx_description
1 polymer ?
#
loop_
_entity_poly.entity_id
_entity_poly.type
_entity_poly.pdbx_seq_one_letter_code
_entity_poly.pdbx_strand_id
1 'polypeptide(L)'
;MRTLPVAETFNRFAIHIIILLILDVYCIMLVSDVAIKSESLVTIYDHALEIVYNAVIMVLLTITLINYLARDSKKAMNLLLGSLCIVFSEVIQVAYFYVSEINILGIVYIVLLVLAFCFFYMQASMSYNQEEPLFDHSVNEIEV
;
A
#
# COMPACT_ATOMS: atom_id res chain seq x y z
N MET A 1 -14.72 -21.80 -14.07
CA MET A 1 -13.87 -21.14 -13.07
C MET A 1 -13.55 -22.15 -11.97
N ARG A 2 -12.28 -22.59 -11.84
CA ARG A 2 -11.86 -23.44 -10.71
C ARG A 2 -11.45 -22.52 -9.57
N THR A 3 -12.16 -22.58 -8.45
CA THR A 3 -11.72 -21.95 -7.19
C THR A 3 -10.61 -22.81 -6.62
N LEU A 4 -9.36 -22.44 -6.89
CA LEU A 4 -8.22 -23.01 -6.18
C LEU A 4 -8.34 -22.60 -4.70
N PRO A 5 -8.20 -23.55 -3.75
CA PRO A 5 -8.29 -23.22 -2.34
C PRO A 5 -7.18 -22.22 -2.00
N VAL A 6 -7.54 -21.15 -1.30
CA VAL A 6 -6.64 -20.06 -0.87
C VAL A 6 -5.37 -20.59 -0.18
N ALA A 7 -5.44 -21.79 0.39
CA ALA A 7 -4.36 -22.53 1.02
C ALA A 7 -3.24 -23.00 0.04
N GLU A 8 -3.55 -23.34 -1.22
CA GLU A 8 -2.54 -23.78 -2.19
C GLU A 8 -1.70 -22.62 -2.75
N THR A 9 -2.32 -21.45 -2.95
CA THR A 9 -1.61 -20.23 -3.38
C THR A 9 -0.61 -19.76 -2.32
N PHE A 10 -0.92 -19.98 -1.05
CA PHE A 10 -0.07 -19.61 0.08
C PHE A 10 1.28 -20.34 0.06
N ASN A 11 1.30 -21.62 -0.34
CA ASN A 11 2.51 -22.45 -0.24
C ASN A 11 3.58 -22.12 -1.31
N ARG A 12 3.16 -21.64 -2.50
CA ARG A 12 4.11 -21.35 -3.60
C ARG A 12 4.85 -20.02 -3.44
N PHE A 13 4.25 -19.07 -2.72
CA PHE A 13 4.81 -17.73 -2.51
C PHE A 13 4.99 -17.38 -1.03
N ALA A 14 4.84 -18.35 -0.12
CA ALA A 14 5.09 -18.21 1.31
C ALA A 14 6.43 -17.52 1.59
N ILE A 15 7.46 -17.81 0.79
CA ILE A 15 8.79 -17.19 0.93
C ILE A 15 8.72 -15.66 0.76
N HIS A 16 8.00 -15.15 -0.24
CA HIS A 16 7.87 -13.70 -0.46
C HIS A 16 7.09 -13.03 0.68
N ILE A 17 6.05 -13.70 1.18
CA ILE A 17 5.26 -13.23 2.32
C ILE A 17 6.12 -13.21 3.60
N ILE A 18 6.92 -14.25 3.84
CA ILE A 18 7.80 -14.33 5.01
C ILE A 18 8.87 -13.24 4.97
N ILE A 19 9.53 -13.04 3.82
CA ILE A 19 10.53 -11.98 3.67
C ILE A 19 9.92 -10.61 3.93
N LEU A 20 8.72 -10.36 3.39
CA LEU A 20 8.03 -9.09 3.57
C LEU A 20 7.56 -8.89 5.02
N LEU A 21 7.11 -9.95 5.68
CA LEU A 21 6.74 -9.90 7.11
C LEU A 21 7.94 -9.60 8.00
N ILE A 22 9.11 -10.18 7.71
CA ILE A 22 10.36 -9.84 8.41
C ILE A 22 10.71 -8.37 8.19
N LEU A 23 10.54 -7.88 6.96
CA LEU A 23 10.78 -6.48 6.62
C LEU A 23 9.82 -5.53 7.34
N ASP A 24 8.52 -5.86 7.41
CA ASP A 24 7.51 -5.08 8.15
C ASP A 24 7.85 -4.98 9.64
N VAL A 25 8.18 -6.11 10.28
CA VAL A 25 8.59 -6.14 11.69
C VAL A 25 9.86 -5.32 11.89
N TYR A 26 10.84 -5.46 11.00
CA TYR A 26 12.07 -4.66 11.06
C TYR A 26 11.80 -3.17 10.92
N CYS A 27 10.92 -2.75 10.00
CA CYS A 27 10.57 -1.35 9.84
C CYS A 27 9.87 -0.81 11.09
N ILE A 28 8.93 -1.55 11.69
CA ILE A 28 8.30 -1.15 12.95
C ILE A 28 9.34 -0.99 14.07
N MET A 29 10.29 -1.93 14.18
CA MET A 29 11.37 -1.84 15.17
C MET A 29 12.28 -0.64 14.92
N LEU A 30 12.68 -0.39 13.67
CA LEU A 30 13.52 0.74 13.31
C LEU A 30 12.83 2.06 13.64
N VAL A 31 11.58 2.23 13.21
CA VAL A 31 10.83 3.46 13.47
C VAL A 31 10.62 3.66 14.97
N SER A 32 10.27 2.60 15.69
CA SER A 32 10.09 2.66 17.15
C SER A 32 11.39 3.00 17.89
N ASP A 33 12.52 2.37 17.54
CA ASP A 33 13.82 2.63 18.19
C ASP A 33 14.31 4.05 17.92
N VAL A 34 14.13 4.54 16.69
CA VAL A 34 14.49 5.90 16.32
C VAL A 34 13.61 6.93 17.03
N ALA A 35 12.29 6.72 17.06
CA ALA A 35 11.33 7.61 17.73
C ALA A 35 11.51 7.67 19.26
N ILE A 36 11.89 6.55 19.89
CA ILE A 36 12.16 6.50 21.33
C ILE A 36 13.48 7.20 21.68
N LYS A 37 14.49 7.11 20.80
CA LYS A 37 15.79 7.77 21.01
C LYS A 37 15.75 9.28 20.77
N SER A 38 14.87 9.73 19.89
CA SER A 38 14.62 11.15 19.70
C SER A 38 13.73 11.66 20.83
N GLU A 39 14.31 12.39 21.77
CA GLU A 39 13.61 13.12 22.84
C GLU A 39 12.65 14.23 22.32
N SER A 40 12.29 14.17 21.03
CA SER A 40 11.55 15.17 20.25
C SER A 40 10.04 15.07 20.41
N LEU A 41 9.50 13.92 20.85
CA LEU A 41 8.07 13.73 21.04
C LEU A 41 7.69 13.95 22.50
N VAL A 42 7.29 15.19 22.80
CA VAL A 42 7.01 15.64 24.18
C VAL A 42 5.67 15.09 24.69
N THR A 43 4.76 14.70 23.79
CA THR A 43 3.39 14.30 24.13
C THR A 43 3.13 12.83 23.82
N ILE A 44 2.45 12.13 24.74
CA ILE A 44 1.98 10.74 24.57
C ILE A 44 1.15 10.56 23.29
N TYR A 45 0.41 11.60 22.88
CA TYR A 45 -0.39 11.60 21.66
C TYR A 45 0.44 11.49 20.37
N ASP A 46 1.60 12.16 20.32
CA ASP A 46 2.44 12.17 19.12
C ASP A 46 3.06 10.78 18.90
N HIS A 47 3.53 10.15 19.99
CA HIS A 47 4.00 8.77 19.97
C HIS A 47 2.91 7.77 19.56
N ALA A 48 1.69 7.92 20.07
CA ALA A 48 0.59 7.03 19.73
C ALA A 48 0.22 7.13 18.24
N LEU A 49 0.18 8.35 17.68
CA LEU A 49 -0.10 8.54 16.26
C LEU A 49 0.99 7.94 15.37
N GLU A 50 2.26 8.13 15.72
CA GLU A 50 3.37 7.56 14.94
C GLU A 50 3.30 6.03 14.92
N ILE A 51 3.07 5.39 16.07
CA ILE A 51 2.96 3.92 16.14
C ILE A 51 1.75 3.42 15.36
N VAL A 52 0.57 4.01 15.56
CA VAL A 52 -0.67 3.58 14.90
C VAL A 52 -0.57 3.78 13.39
N TYR A 53 -0.06 4.93 12.95
CA TYR A 53 0.11 5.23 11.55
C TYR A 53 1.03 4.22 10.87
N ASN A 54 2.23 3.98 11.44
CA ASN A 54 3.16 2.99 10.90
C ASN A 54 2.57 1.58 10.89
N ALA A 55 1.85 1.18 11.94
CA ALA A 55 1.16 -0.11 11.97
C ALA A 55 0.15 -0.25 10.82
N VAL A 56 -0.64 0.79 10.55
CA VAL A 56 -1.63 0.79 9.46
C VAL A 56 -0.95 0.68 8.10
N ILE A 57 0.14 1.41 7.87
CA ILE A 57 0.87 1.38 6.59
C ILE A 57 1.54 0.00 6.34
N MET A 58 2.10 -0.64 7.36
CA MET A 58 2.67 -1.99 7.23
C MET A 58 1.58 -3.05 6.99
N VAL A 59 0.46 -2.98 7.73
CA VAL A 59 -0.69 -3.86 7.49
C VAL A 59 -1.25 -3.68 6.08
N LEU A 60 -1.29 -2.44 5.56
CA LEU A 60 -1.66 -2.16 4.19
C LEU A 60 -0.78 -2.96 3.22
N LEU A 61 0.55 -2.86 3.32
CA LEU A 61 1.47 -3.60 2.44
C LEU A 61 1.26 -5.11 2.49
N THR A 62 1.03 -5.68 3.68
CA THR A 62 0.74 -7.11 3.82
C THR A 62 -0.58 -7.50 3.14
N ILE A 63 -1.66 -6.73 3.33
CA ILE A 63 -2.96 -7.00 2.70
C ILE A 63 -2.88 -6.87 1.17
N THR A 64 -2.19 -5.86 0.66
CA THR A 64 -2.06 -5.62 -0.79
C THR A 64 -1.21 -6.70 -1.46
N LEU A 65 -0.19 -7.25 -0.77
CA LEU A 65 0.59 -8.39 -1.23
C LEU A 65 -0.27 -9.65 -1.34
N ILE A 66 -1.04 -9.96 -0.29
CA ILE A 66 -1.96 -11.11 -0.30
C ILE A 66 -2.98 -10.96 -1.43
N ASN A 67 -3.51 -9.74 -1.61
CA ASN A 67 -4.46 -9.44 -2.68
C ASN A 67 -3.84 -9.58 -4.08
N TYR A 68 -2.60 -9.13 -4.26
CA TYR A 68 -1.86 -9.31 -5.51
C TYR A 68 -1.66 -10.79 -5.82
N LEU A 69 -1.26 -11.58 -4.82
CA LEU A 69 -1.05 -13.00 -4.98
C LEU A 69 -2.33 -13.79 -5.30
N ALA A 70 -3.45 -13.41 -4.69
CA ALA A 70 -4.73 -14.08 -4.87
C ALA A 70 -5.39 -13.78 -6.23
N ARG A 71 -5.21 -12.56 -6.76
CA ARG A 71 -5.94 -12.10 -7.97
C ARG A 71 -5.07 -11.87 -9.21
N ASP A 72 -3.74 -11.92 -9.10
CA ASP A 72 -2.75 -11.69 -10.16
C ASP A 72 -3.25 -10.75 -11.28
N SER A 73 -3.65 -9.55 -10.86
CA SER A 73 -4.31 -8.58 -11.73
C SER A 73 -3.53 -7.27 -11.76
N LYS A 74 -3.57 -6.57 -12.89
CA LYS A 74 -2.96 -5.25 -13.04
C LYS A 74 -3.43 -4.26 -11.98
N LYS A 75 -4.69 -4.36 -11.55
CA LYS A 75 -5.27 -3.56 -10.46
C LYS A 75 -4.60 -3.88 -9.12
N ALA A 76 -4.44 -5.16 -8.79
CA ALA A 76 -3.79 -5.56 -7.54
C ALA A 76 -2.29 -5.24 -7.53
N MET A 77 -1.62 -5.30 -8.69
CA MET A 77 -0.22 -4.90 -8.85
C MET A 77 -0.01 -3.40 -8.57
N ASN A 78 -0.86 -2.53 -9.13
CA ASN A 78 -0.78 -1.09 -8.86
C ASN A 78 -1.04 -0.78 -7.38
N LEU A 79 -1.96 -1.52 -6.73
CA LEU A 79 -2.21 -1.37 -5.29
C LEU A 79 -0.97 -1.74 -4.46
N LEU A 80 -0.34 -2.86 -4.78
CA LEU A 80 0.87 -3.33 -4.11
C LEU A 80 2.03 -2.33 -4.29
N LEU A 81 2.25 -1.87 -5.52
CA LEU A 81 3.32 -0.93 -5.81
C LEU A 81 3.10 0.42 -5.12
N GLY A 82 1.86 0.91 -5.07
CA GLY A 82 1.50 2.09 -4.30
C GLY A 82 1.79 1.91 -2.81
N SER A 83 1.36 0.80 -2.19
CA SER A 83 1.65 0.55 -0.77
C SER A 83 3.15 0.41 -0.47
N LEU A 84 3.92 -0.18 -1.40
CA LEU A 84 5.37 -0.30 -1.27
C LEU A 84 6.05 1.08 -1.30
N CYS A 85 5.60 1.96 -2.20
CA CYS A 85 6.09 3.33 -2.27
C CYS A 85 5.77 4.13 -1.00
N ILE A 86 4.59 3.94 -0.38
CA ILE A 86 4.28 4.58 0.92
C ILE A 86 5.21 4.06 2.00
N VAL A 87 5.36 2.73 2.16
CA VAL A 87 6.23 2.16 3.19
C VAL A 87 7.66 2.69 3.08
N PHE A 88 8.21 2.77 1.87
CA PHE A 88 9.55 3.35 1.68
C PHE A 88 9.60 4.85 1.92
N SER A 89 8.55 5.60 1.56
CA SER A 89 8.46 7.02 1.92
C SER A 89 8.56 7.20 3.44
N GLU A 90 7.84 6.39 4.22
CA GLU A 90 7.85 6.46 5.69
C GLU A 90 9.21 6.16 6.29
N VAL A 91 9.87 5.08 5.86
CA VAL A 91 11.21 4.74 6.36
C VAL A 91 12.21 5.88 6.10
N ILE A 92 12.09 6.54 4.94
CA ILE A 92 12.96 7.67 4.56
C ILE A 92 12.58 8.95 5.32
N GLN A 93 11.29 9.18 5.55
CA GLN A 93 10.80 10.30 6.36
C GLN A 93 11.35 10.21 7.79
N VAL A 94 11.28 9.05 8.43
CA VAL A 94 11.85 8.81 9.77
C VAL A 94 13.36 9.04 9.76
N ALA A 95 14.08 8.58 8.73
CA ALA A 95 15.50 8.86 8.58
C ALA A 95 15.80 10.36 8.43
N TYR A 96 14.95 11.10 7.72
CA TYR A 96 15.11 12.55 7.53
C TYR A 96 14.90 13.33 8.82
N PHE A 97 13.82 13.03 9.55
CA PHE A 97 13.45 13.77 10.76
C PHE A 97 14.34 13.45 11.96
N TYR A 98 14.86 12.23 12.07
CA TYR A 98 15.51 11.77 13.30
C TYR A 98 17.00 11.41 13.15
N VAL A 99 17.49 11.14 11.94
CA VAL A 99 18.92 10.80 11.72
C VAL A 99 19.67 12.00 11.15
N SER A 100 19.17 12.60 10.07
CA SER A 100 19.84 13.74 9.43
C SER A 100 18.91 14.48 8.48
N GLU A 101 18.77 15.80 8.68
CA GLU A 101 17.99 16.73 7.85
C GLU A 101 18.66 17.00 6.49
N ILE A 102 19.07 15.95 5.78
CA ILE A 102 19.69 16.06 4.46
C ILE A 102 18.59 16.35 3.45
N ASN A 103 18.63 17.50 2.78
CA ASN A 103 17.62 17.92 1.79
C ASN A 103 17.27 16.82 0.76
N ILE A 104 18.24 15.99 0.38
CA ILE A 104 18.03 14.89 -0.59
C ILE A 104 17.04 13.86 -0.02
N LEU A 105 17.17 13.46 1.24
CA LEU A 105 16.22 12.55 1.90
C LEU A 105 14.82 13.16 1.91
N GLY A 106 14.74 14.47 2.19
CA GLY A 106 13.50 15.24 2.15
C GLY A 106 12.78 15.18 0.79
N ILE A 107 13.53 15.36 -0.30
CA ILE A 107 12.99 15.28 -1.65
C ILE A 107 12.53 13.86 -1.98
N VAL A 108 13.32 12.85 -1.60
CA VAL A 108 13.05 11.45 -1.94
C VAL A 108 11.76 10.96 -1.29
N TYR A 109 11.52 11.23 -0.01
CA TYR A 109 10.30 10.74 0.64
C TYR A 109 9.05 11.36 0.00
N ILE A 110 9.07 12.67 -0.31
CA ILE A 110 7.94 13.37 -0.96
C ILE A 110 7.68 12.79 -2.36
N VAL A 111 8.73 12.54 -3.14
CA VAL A 111 8.59 11.96 -4.49
C VAL A 111 7.99 10.56 -4.40
N LEU A 112 8.44 9.72 -3.47
CA LEU A 112 7.86 8.39 -3.25
C LEU A 112 6.40 8.46 -2.80
N LEU A 113 6.07 9.43 -1.95
CA LEU A 113 4.69 9.64 -1.50
C LEU A 113 3.78 10.01 -2.68
N VAL A 114 4.19 10.96 -3.52
CA VAL A 114 3.45 11.35 -4.72
C VAL A 114 3.29 10.16 -5.67
N LEU A 115 4.36 9.40 -5.91
CA LEU A 115 4.31 8.20 -6.75
C LEU A 115 3.34 7.16 -6.19
N ALA A 116 3.30 6.97 -4.87
CA ALA A 116 2.34 6.06 -4.25
C ALA A 116 0.89 6.45 -4.53
N PHE A 117 0.56 7.74 -4.36
CA PHE A 117 -0.77 8.24 -4.68
C PHE A 117 -1.08 8.16 -6.17
N CYS A 118 -0.09 8.34 -7.06
CA CYS A 118 -0.28 8.08 -8.49
C CYS A 118 -0.68 6.63 -8.76
N PHE A 119 -0.01 5.66 -8.13
CA PHE A 119 -0.37 4.25 -8.27
C PHE A 119 -1.74 3.92 -7.69
N PHE A 120 -2.12 4.51 -6.56
CA PHE A 120 -3.46 4.37 -5.99
C PHE A 120 -4.53 4.98 -6.89
N TYR A 121 -4.26 6.14 -7.50
CA TYR A 121 -5.17 6.75 -8.45
C TYR A 121 -5.38 5.86 -9.69
N MET A 122 -4.29 5.35 -10.27
CA MET A 122 -4.38 4.36 -11.36
C MET A 122 -5.22 3.16 -10.91
N GLN A 123 -4.91 2.58 -9.75
CA GLN A 123 -5.63 1.44 -9.21
C GLN A 123 -7.14 1.68 -9.01
N ALA A 124 -7.53 2.87 -8.54
CA ALA A 124 -8.92 3.26 -8.38
C ALA A 124 -9.63 3.45 -9.73
N SER A 125 -9.00 4.12 -10.70
CA SER A 125 -9.56 4.34 -12.04
C SER A 125 -9.84 3.04 -12.82
N MET A 126 -9.03 1.99 -12.64
CA MET A 126 -9.28 0.68 -13.25
C MET A 126 -10.52 -0.04 -12.69
N SER A 127 -11.19 0.51 -11.67
CA SER A 127 -12.44 -0.03 -11.12
C SER A 127 -13.71 0.49 -11.79
N TYR A 128 -13.64 1.51 -12.66
CA TYR A 128 -14.81 2.25 -13.16
C TYR A 128 -15.37 1.75 -14.51
N ASN A 129 -14.75 0.76 -15.17
CA ASN A 129 -15.23 0.27 -16.47
C ASN A 129 -16.25 -0.89 -16.36
N GLN A 130 -17.25 -0.77 -15.47
CA GLN A 130 -18.49 -1.53 -15.62
C GLN A 130 -19.45 -0.72 -16.50
N GLU A 131 -19.35 -0.98 -17.80
CA GLU A 131 -20.38 -0.87 -18.85
C GLU A 131 -21.67 -0.13 -18.43
N GLU A 132 -21.83 1.12 -18.88
CA GLU A 132 -23.18 1.65 -19.11
C GLU A 132 -23.77 0.87 -20.28
N PRO A 133 -24.87 0.09 -20.13
CA PRO A 133 -25.58 -0.43 -21.27
C PRO A 133 -26.20 0.76 -22.01
N LEU A 134 -25.72 0.99 -23.23
CA LEU A 134 -26.36 1.82 -24.22
C LEU A 134 -27.78 1.26 -24.43
N PHE A 135 -28.79 1.89 -23.83
CA PHE A 135 -30.19 1.61 -24.17
C PHE A 135 -30.39 1.96 -25.64
N ASP A 136 -30.32 0.94 -26.49
CA ASP A 136 -30.68 0.99 -27.89
C ASP A 136 -32.15 1.36 -27.99
N HIS A 137 -32.42 2.59 -28.42
CA HIS A 137 -33.75 3.12 -28.65
C HIS A 137 -34.26 2.72 -30.04
N SER A 138 -33.94 1.52 -30.51
CA SER A 138 -34.52 0.94 -31.71
C SER A 138 -35.30 -0.32 -31.33
N VAL A 139 -36.46 -0.53 -31.96
CA VAL A 139 -37.46 -1.59 -31.72
C VAL A 139 -38.51 -1.28 -30.63
N ASN A 140 -39.42 -0.34 -30.93
CA ASN A 140 -40.87 -0.67 -30.88
C ASN A 140 -41.73 0.23 -31.79
N GLU A 141 -41.25 0.52 -33.01
CA GLU A 141 -42.19 0.49 -34.13
C GLU A 141 -42.35 -0.99 -34.51
N ILE A 142 -43.59 -1.42 -34.71
CA ILE A 142 -44.05 -2.81 -34.92
C ILE A 142 -44.45 -3.55 -33.63
N GLU A 143 -45.56 -3.11 -33.01
CA GLU A 143 -46.56 -4.05 -32.49
C GLU A 143 -47.97 -3.39 -32.51
N VAL A 144 -48.77 -3.87 -33.47
CA VAL A 144 -50.26 -3.87 -33.62
C VAL A 144 -51.01 -2.54 -33.78
#